data_AF-A0A532T6N2-F1
#
_entry.id   AF-A0A532T6N2-F1
#
_cell.length_a   1.000
_cell.length_b   1.000
_cell.length_c   1.000
_cell.angle_alpha   90.00
_cell.angle_beta   90.00
_cell.angle_gamma   90.00
#
_symmetry.space_group_name_H-M   'P 1'
#
loop_
_entity.id
_entity.type
_entity.pdbx_description
1 polymer ?
#
loop_
_entity_poly.entity_id
_entity_poly.type
_entity_poly.pdbx_seq_one_letter_code
_entity_poly.pdbx_strand_id
1 'polypeptide(L)'
;MPKDLKDMLDNIESSEKATAQLTAKVDKLTALAERQKRIISEQEGIIENQKSKISKMSDIPEDILELKELIGEQRHRINEKELELEYAKGEIAQSQRELELVKKQIVPSQNKLEEAYETMGNLRTELAEKNSELILKKEVMKNQENKIKELEAFTDKFKEEEVKIIKEMEEKYRKETQELKTEINKLDTFLMDSKLTSTEKSSAAKDATSRLENMKAKFDELVNKVEELGDKNRDANEEIKRLNKEFEENKNFQRDNIYKIKFYDKLQPLMEKDPLFKTFLIVEEVGGITLEDLKNALGIPTVTVKKNIQQLEDIGLIITDDKGKIVVKKEE
;
A
#
# COMPACT_ATOMS: atom_id res chain seq x y z
N MET A 1 -147.90 -153.65 109.28
CA MET A 1 -148.27 -152.86 108.09
C MET A 1 -147.37 -153.27 106.93
N PRO A 2 -147.89 -153.50 105.71
CA PRO A 2 -147.07 -153.86 104.55
C PRO A 2 -146.25 -152.65 104.05
N LYS A 3 -145.08 -152.93 103.46
CA LYS A 3 -143.96 -152.00 103.18
C LYS A 3 -144.15 -151.03 101.99
N ASP A 4 -145.18 -151.21 101.16
CA ASP A 4 -145.28 -150.52 99.87
C ASP A 4 -145.69 -149.03 99.93
N LEU A 5 -146.21 -148.54 101.07
CA LEU A 5 -146.61 -147.13 101.23
C LEU A 5 -145.44 -146.21 101.61
N LYS A 6 -144.30 -146.76 102.06
CA LYS A 6 -143.17 -145.94 102.53
C LYS A 6 -142.29 -145.46 101.36
N ASP A 7 -142.12 -146.28 100.33
CA ASP A 7 -141.29 -145.95 99.16
C ASP A 7 -141.95 -144.92 98.22
N MET A 8 -143.29 -144.77 98.26
CA MET A 8 -143.97 -143.72 97.48
C MET A 8 -143.86 -142.33 98.13
N LEU A 9 -143.79 -142.26 99.47
CA LEU A 9 -143.65 -140.99 100.20
C LEU A 9 -142.24 -140.41 100.06
N ASP A 10 -141.20 -141.23 100.16
CA ASP A 10 -139.81 -140.77 99.98
C ASP A 10 -139.52 -140.28 98.55
N ASN A 11 -140.19 -140.84 97.53
CA ASN A 11 -140.07 -140.37 96.15
C ASN A 11 -140.73 -138.99 95.94
N ILE A 12 -141.89 -138.74 96.56
CA ILE A 12 -142.58 -137.44 96.49
C ILE A 12 -141.74 -136.36 97.18
N GLU A 13 -141.17 -136.65 98.35
CA GLU A 13 -140.35 -135.69 99.09
C GLU A 13 -139.03 -135.37 98.36
N SER A 14 -138.43 -136.35 97.65
CA SER A 14 -137.26 -136.11 96.79
C SER A 14 -137.58 -135.24 95.56
N SER A 15 -138.76 -135.42 94.98
CA SER A 15 -139.27 -134.67 93.82
C SER A 15 -139.56 -133.21 94.17
N GLU A 16 -140.17 -132.95 95.32
CA GLU A 16 -140.42 -131.59 95.82
C GLU A 16 -139.11 -130.85 96.14
N LYS A 17 -138.13 -131.55 96.72
CA LYS A 17 -136.82 -130.95 97.00
C LYS A 17 -136.05 -130.61 95.72
N ALA A 18 -136.16 -131.45 94.69
CA ALA A 18 -135.56 -131.21 93.38
C ALA A 18 -136.22 -130.05 92.62
N THR A 19 -137.55 -129.95 92.67
CA THR A 19 -138.29 -128.83 92.06
C THR A 19 -137.98 -127.51 92.76
N ALA A 20 -137.96 -127.46 94.09
CA ALA A 20 -137.59 -126.24 94.82
C ALA A 20 -136.15 -125.76 94.50
N GLN A 21 -135.20 -126.68 94.33
CA GLN A 21 -133.84 -126.34 93.89
C GLN A 21 -133.79 -125.82 92.45
N LEU A 22 -134.62 -126.34 91.56
CA LEU A 22 -134.76 -125.85 90.19
C LEU A 22 -135.37 -124.46 90.15
N THR A 23 -136.43 -124.19 90.91
CA THR A 23 -137.04 -122.85 91.00
C THR A 23 -136.04 -121.82 91.52
N ALA A 24 -135.26 -122.17 92.56
CA ALA A 24 -134.21 -121.29 93.08
C ALA A 24 -133.09 -121.03 92.04
N LYS A 25 -132.75 -122.01 91.19
CA LYS A 25 -131.81 -121.80 90.08
C LYS A 25 -132.39 -120.92 88.99
N VAL A 26 -133.68 -121.09 88.67
CA VAL A 26 -134.39 -120.24 87.70
C VAL A 26 -134.42 -118.80 88.18
N ASP A 27 -134.78 -118.55 89.44
CA ASP A 27 -134.80 -117.19 90.00
C ASP A 27 -133.41 -116.54 89.98
N LYS A 28 -132.36 -117.30 90.29
CA LYS A 28 -130.97 -116.82 90.24
C LYS A 28 -130.52 -116.51 88.81
N LEU A 29 -130.92 -117.33 87.82
CA LEU A 29 -130.62 -117.08 86.42
C LEU A 29 -131.38 -115.87 85.88
N THR A 30 -132.64 -115.69 86.27
CA THR A 30 -133.44 -114.51 85.91
C THR A 30 -132.79 -113.23 86.46
N ALA A 31 -132.38 -113.24 87.73
CA ALA A 31 -131.67 -112.10 88.32
C ALA A 31 -130.32 -111.80 87.62
N LEU A 32 -129.59 -112.83 87.19
CA LEU A 32 -128.36 -112.66 86.40
C LEU A 32 -128.63 -112.10 85.00
N ALA A 33 -129.69 -112.57 84.34
CA ALA A 33 -130.11 -112.08 83.02
C ALA A 33 -130.53 -110.60 83.08
N GLU A 34 -131.29 -110.20 84.11
CA GLU A 34 -131.63 -108.79 84.34
C GLU A 34 -130.39 -107.93 84.60
N ARG A 35 -129.43 -108.45 85.38
CA ARG A 35 -128.16 -107.75 85.62
C ARG A 35 -127.33 -107.60 84.34
N GLN A 36 -127.24 -108.64 83.51
CA GLN A 36 -126.58 -108.56 82.21
C GLN A 36 -127.27 -107.56 81.28
N LYS A 37 -128.61 -107.51 81.29
CA LYS A 37 -129.37 -106.56 80.48
C LYS A 37 -129.08 -105.10 80.87
N ARG A 38 -128.92 -104.82 82.17
CA ARG A 38 -128.48 -103.49 82.65
C ARG A 38 -127.05 -103.17 82.20
N ILE A 39 -126.13 -104.12 82.33
CA ILE A 39 -124.72 -103.92 81.90
C ILE A 39 -124.64 -103.65 80.40
N ILE A 40 -125.39 -104.39 79.57
CA ILE A 40 -125.43 -104.16 78.12
C ILE A 40 -125.94 -102.76 77.80
N SER A 41 -127.01 -102.32 78.46
CA SER A 41 -127.55 -100.96 78.26
C SER A 41 -126.56 -99.86 78.67
N GLU A 42 -125.83 -100.06 79.77
CA GLU A 42 -124.74 -99.15 80.16
C GLU A 42 -123.60 -99.13 79.13
N GLN A 43 -123.21 -100.29 78.60
CA GLN A 43 -122.17 -100.40 77.58
C GLN A 43 -122.60 -99.76 76.25
N GLU A 44 -123.86 -99.94 75.83
CA GLU A 44 -124.43 -99.26 74.67
C GLU A 44 -124.35 -97.74 74.84
N GLY A 45 -124.70 -97.21 76.01
CA GLY A 45 -124.55 -95.79 76.33
C GLY A 45 -123.10 -95.29 76.30
N ILE A 46 -122.13 -96.10 76.73
CA ILE A 46 -120.70 -95.76 76.64
C ILE A 46 -120.24 -95.73 75.18
N ILE A 47 -120.64 -96.71 74.37
CA ILE A 47 -120.27 -96.80 72.95
C ILE A 47 -120.84 -95.61 72.17
N GLU A 48 -122.11 -95.27 72.38
CA GLU A 48 -122.77 -94.10 71.76
C GLU A 48 -121.99 -92.80 72.08
N ASN A 49 -121.64 -92.63 73.36
CA ASN A 49 -120.84 -91.49 73.82
C ASN A 49 -119.45 -91.46 73.18
N GLN A 50 -118.75 -92.59 73.09
CA GLN A 50 -117.44 -92.66 72.44
C GLN A 50 -117.50 -92.38 70.94
N LYS A 51 -118.53 -92.90 70.25
CA LYS A 51 -118.76 -92.64 68.83
C LYS A 51 -118.97 -91.15 68.57
N SER A 52 -119.73 -90.47 69.44
CA SER A 52 -119.91 -89.01 69.37
C SER A 52 -118.61 -88.23 69.59
N LYS A 53 -117.74 -88.69 70.50
CA LYS A 53 -116.43 -88.07 70.76
C LYS A 53 -115.48 -88.24 69.58
N ILE A 54 -115.40 -89.44 69.02
CA ILE A 54 -114.55 -89.75 67.86
C ILE A 54 -114.98 -88.92 66.65
N SER A 55 -116.29 -88.78 66.42
CA SER A 55 -116.82 -87.93 65.34
C SER A 55 -116.39 -86.47 65.47
N LYS A 56 -116.26 -85.94 66.69
CA LYS A 56 -115.79 -84.57 66.94
C LYS A 56 -114.26 -84.42 66.85
N MET A 57 -113.52 -85.52 66.89
CA MET A 57 -112.05 -85.52 66.73
C MET A 57 -111.61 -85.72 65.26
N SER A 58 -112.54 -85.96 64.33
CA SER A 58 -112.24 -86.19 62.91
C SER A 58 -111.86 -84.91 62.16
N ASP A 59 -112.16 -83.74 62.72
CA ASP A 59 -111.87 -82.45 62.12
C ASP A 59 -110.51 -81.94 62.61
N ILE A 60 -109.66 -81.53 61.67
CA ILE A 60 -108.37 -80.89 61.98
C ILE A 60 -108.68 -79.54 62.67
N PRO A 61 -108.10 -79.24 63.84
CA PRO A 61 -108.30 -77.97 64.54
C PRO A 61 -108.00 -76.77 63.65
N GLU A 62 -108.85 -75.73 63.73
CA GLU A 62 -108.73 -74.45 63.01
C GLU A 62 -107.32 -73.85 63.17
N ASP A 63 -106.78 -73.82 64.40
CA ASP A 63 -105.45 -73.31 64.72
C ASP A 63 -104.33 -73.97 63.88
N ILE A 64 -104.47 -75.25 63.54
CA ILE A 64 -103.49 -75.98 62.72
C ILE A 64 -103.61 -75.57 61.25
N LEU A 65 -104.82 -75.27 60.78
CA LEU A 65 -105.05 -74.75 59.43
C LEU A 65 -104.50 -73.33 59.30
N GLU A 66 -104.76 -72.46 60.28
CA GLU A 66 -104.21 -71.09 60.33
C GLU A 66 -102.67 -71.11 60.37
N LEU A 67 -102.06 -71.98 61.19
CA LEU A 67 -100.60 -72.14 61.22
C LEU A 67 -100.04 -72.61 59.87
N LYS A 68 -100.74 -73.52 59.18
CA LYS A 68 -100.33 -73.99 57.86
C LYS A 68 -100.37 -72.87 56.82
N GLU A 69 -101.40 -72.03 56.88
CA GLU A 69 -101.53 -70.85 56.01
C GLU A 69 -100.42 -69.83 56.30
N LEU A 70 -100.20 -69.48 57.57
CA LEU A 70 -99.11 -68.59 57.99
C LEU A 70 -97.73 -69.12 57.58
N ILE A 71 -97.47 -70.43 57.73
CA ILE A 71 -96.22 -71.05 57.26
C ILE A 71 -96.11 -70.96 55.73
N GLY A 72 -97.23 -71.13 55.01
CA GLY A 72 -97.28 -70.95 53.57
C GLY A 72 -96.91 -69.54 53.13
N GLU A 73 -97.51 -68.52 53.75
CA GLU A 73 -97.18 -67.11 53.52
C GLU A 73 -95.72 -66.79 53.87
N GLN A 74 -95.22 -67.28 55.00
CA GLN A 74 -93.83 -67.09 55.40
C GLN A 74 -92.87 -67.70 54.38
N ARG A 75 -93.14 -68.91 53.89
CA ARG A 75 -92.33 -69.53 52.82
C ARG A 75 -92.37 -68.72 51.54
N HIS A 76 -93.54 -68.19 51.17
CA HIS A 76 -93.65 -67.36 49.99
C HIS A 76 -92.81 -66.08 50.11
N ARG A 77 -92.90 -65.37 51.26
CA ARG A 77 -92.09 -64.19 51.55
C ARG A 77 -90.59 -64.49 51.58
N ILE A 78 -90.19 -65.64 52.12
CA ILE A 78 -88.78 -66.08 52.11
C ILE A 78 -88.31 -66.24 50.67
N ASN A 79 -89.07 -66.93 49.82
CA ASN A 79 -88.70 -67.14 48.41
C ASN A 79 -88.61 -65.81 47.65
N GLU A 80 -89.52 -64.86 47.87
CA GLU A 80 -89.44 -63.52 47.27
C GLU A 80 -88.18 -62.78 47.71
N LYS A 81 -87.85 -62.83 49.01
CA LYS A 81 -86.64 -62.20 49.55
C LYS A 81 -85.35 -62.86 49.06
N GLU A 82 -85.35 -64.18 48.88
CA GLU A 82 -84.23 -64.91 48.28
C GLU A 82 -84.00 -64.48 46.83
N LEU A 83 -85.08 -64.31 46.05
CA LEU A 83 -85.02 -63.84 44.68
C LEU A 83 -84.50 -62.39 44.60
N GLU A 84 -85.02 -61.48 45.42
CA GLU A 84 -84.52 -60.09 45.52
C GLU A 84 -83.03 -60.05 45.88
N LEU A 85 -82.60 -60.91 46.81
CA LEU A 85 -81.21 -60.99 47.25
C LEU A 85 -80.29 -61.52 46.14
N GLU A 86 -80.77 -62.47 45.33
CA GLU A 86 -80.05 -62.96 44.16
C GLU A 86 -79.90 -61.87 43.09
N TYR A 87 -80.96 -61.09 42.82
CA TYR A 87 -80.88 -59.92 41.95
C TYR A 87 -79.88 -58.88 42.45
N ALA A 88 -79.94 -58.52 43.74
CA ALA A 88 -79.02 -57.56 44.34
C ALA A 88 -77.56 -58.05 44.28
N LYS A 89 -77.30 -59.35 44.50
CA LYS A 89 -75.97 -59.95 44.30
C LYS A 89 -75.51 -59.83 42.85
N GLY A 90 -76.42 -60.01 41.89
CA GLY A 90 -76.16 -59.81 40.46
C GLY A 90 -75.75 -58.37 40.14
N GLU A 91 -76.50 -57.38 40.62
CA GLU A 91 -76.19 -55.96 40.44
C GLU A 91 -74.86 -55.55 41.07
N ILE A 92 -74.55 -56.07 42.27
CA ILE A 92 -73.24 -55.86 42.92
C ILE A 92 -72.12 -56.43 42.06
N ALA A 93 -72.27 -57.65 41.55
CA ALA A 93 -71.27 -58.28 40.69
C ALA A 93 -71.06 -57.51 39.38
N GLN A 94 -72.13 -56.99 38.78
CA GLN A 94 -72.05 -56.13 37.60
C GLN A 94 -71.32 -54.81 37.91
N SER A 95 -71.72 -54.13 38.98
CA SER A 95 -71.10 -52.86 39.40
C SER A 95 -69.60 -53.02 39.69
N GLN A 96 -69.20 -54.15 40.29
CA GLN A 96 -67.79 -54.46 40.52
C GLN A 96 -67.00 -54.64 39.21
N ARG A 97 -67.58 -55.31 38.21
CA ARG A 97 -66.95 -55.46 36.89
C ARG A 97 -66.81 -54.13 36.17
N GLU A 98 -67.84 -53.29 36.20
CA GLU A 98 -67.80 -51.95 35.62
C GLU A 98 -66.71 -51.09 36.30
N LEU A 99 -66.62 -51.14 37.63
CA LEU A 99 -65.60 -50.43 38.39
C LEU A 99 -64.19 -50.92 38.05
N GLU A 100 -64.00 -52.23 37.85
CA GLU A 100 -62.72 -52.79 37.42
C GLU A 100 -62.34 -52.37 35.99
N LEU A 101 -63.31 -52.32 35.08
CA LEU A 101 -63.12 -51.83 33.71
C LEU A 101 -62.69 -50.36 33.71
N VAL A 102 -63.39 -49.51 34.48
CA VAL A 102 -63.07 -48.09 34.62
C VAL A 102 -61.67 -47.91 35.20
N LYS A 103 -61.30 -48.67 36.25
CA LYS A 103 -59.94 -48.65 36.79
C LYS A 103 -58.89 -49.01 35.73
N LYS A 104 -59.13 -50.05 34.92
CA LYS A 104 -58.23 -50.44 33.82
C LYS A 104 -58.09 -49.35 32.74
N GLN A 105 -59.09 -48.49 32.56
CA GLN A 105 -59.03 -47.36 31.61
C GLN A 105 -58.36 -46.11 32.20
N ILE A 106 -58.53 -45.86 33.50
CA ILE A 106 -57.95 -44.68 34.18
C ILE A 106 -56.43 -44.78 34.26
N VAL A 107 -55.87 -45.94 34.60
CA VAL A 107 -54.43 -46.11 34.82
C VAL A 107 -53.59 -45.71 33.58
N PRO A 108 -53.88 -46.19 32.36
CA PRO A 108 -53.16 -45.74 31.16
C PRO A 108 -53.29 -44.24 30.89
N SER A 109 -54.44 -43.64 31.23
CA SER A 109 -54.68 -42.22 31.04
C SER A 109 -53.88 -41.37 32.02
N GLN A 110 -53.74 -41.84 33.28
CA GLN A 110 -52.87 -41.23 34.28
C GLN A 110 -51.40 -41.30 33.87
N ASN A 111 -50.93 -42.45 33.40
CA ASN A 111 -49.54 -42.59 32.95
C ASN A 111 -49.23 -41.65 31.77
N LYS A 112 -50.13 -41.55 30.78
CA LYS A 112 -49.98 -40.60 29.67
C LYS A 112 -49.96 -39.15 30.13
N LEU A 113 -50.75 -38.82 31.15
CA LEU A 113 -50.77 -37.49 31.72
C LEU A 113 -49.44 -37.17 32.43
N GLU A 114 -48.90 -38.13 33.17
CA GLU A 114 -47.60 -38.00 33.85
C GLU A 114 -46.44 -37.84 32.85
N GLU A 115 -46.40 -38.65 31.78
CA GLU A 115 -45.46 -38.50 30.66
C GLU A 115 -45.59 -37.12 29.98
N ALA A 116 -46.82 -36.62 29.81
CA ALA A 116 -47.05 -35.28 29.25
C ALA A 116 -46.52 -34.17 30.17
N TYR A 117 -46.65 -34.32 31.49
CA TYR A 117 -46.08 -33.38 32.46
C TYR A 117 -44.55 -33.41 32.48
N GLU A 118 -43.93 -34.60 32.40
CA GLU A 118 -42.47 -34.73 32.30
C GLU A 118 -41.93 -34.09 31.02
N THR A 119 -42.54 -34.39 29.87
CA THR A 119 -42.15 -33.79 28.58
C THR A 119 -42.34 -32.28 28.58
N MET A 120 -43.42 -31.76 29.14
CA MET A 120 -43.62 -30.32 29.31
C MET A 120 -42.57 -29.69 30.23
N GLY A 121 -42.16 -30.39 31.30
CA GLY A 121 -41.07 -29.97 32.17
C GLY A 121 -39.73 -29.86 31.41
N ASN A 122 -39.38 -30.89 30.64
CA ASN A 122 -38.18 -30.91 29.81
C ASN A 122 -38.17 -29.78 28.77
N LEU A 123 -39.29 -29.58 28.06
CA LEU A 123 -39.42 -28.48 27.09
C LEU A 123 -39.26 -27.11 27.75
N ARG A 124 -39.75 -26.93 28.97
CA ARG A 124 -39.61 -25.67 29.71
C ARG A 124 -38.16 -25.39 30.08
N THR A 125 -37.41 -26.42 30.47
CA THR A 125 -35.98 -26.32 30.73
C THR A 125 -35.20 -25.99 29.45
N GLU A 126 -35.46 -26.71 28.36
CA GLU A 126 -34.80 -26.45 27.06
C GLU A 126 -35.09 -25.03 26.55
N LEU A 127 -36.33 -24.55 26.72
CA LEU A 127 -36.70 -23.18 26.36
C LEU A 127 -35.94 -22.14 27.19
N ALA A 128 -35.75 -22.37 28.49
CA ALA A 128 -34.96 -21.49 29.34
C ALA A 128 -33.47 -21.48 28.95
N GLU A 129 -32.90 -22.64 28.63
CA GLU A 129 -31.53 -22.78 28.12
C GLU A 129 -31.34 -22.03 26.80
N LYS A 130 -32.26 -22.25 25.83
CA LYS A 130 -32.20 -21.58 24.53
C LYS A 130 -32.38 -20.06 24.65
N ASN A 131 -33.24 -19.61 25.54
CA ASN A 131 -33.41 -18.17 25.79
C ASN A 131 -32.13 -17.56 26.40
N SER A 132 -31.46 -18.27 27.31
CA SER A 132 -30.17 -17.85 27.88
C SER A 132 -29.07 -17.80 26.81
N GLU A 133 -28.98 -18.82 25.96
CA GLU A 133 -28.05 -18.86 24.81
C GLU A 133 -28.29 -17.67 23.87
N LEU A 134 -29.56 -17.31 23.63
CA LEU A 134 -29.94 -16.20 22.77
C LEU A 134 -29.54 -14.84 23.36
N ILE A 135 -29.66 -14.66 24.68
CA ILE A 135 -29.20 -13.44 25.36
C ILE A 135 -27.68 -13.28 25.20
N LEU A 136 -26.92 -14.35 25.44
CA LEU A 136 -25.45 -14.34 25.26
C LEU A 136 -25.06 -14.02 23.81
N LYS A 137 -25.73 -14.64 22.83
CA LYS A 137 -25.49 -14.33 21.40
C LYS A 137 -25.81 -12.88 21.05
N LYS A 138 -26.87 -12.29 21.63
CA LYS A 138 -27.19 -10.86 21.45
C LYS A 138 -26.10 -9.95 22.01
N GLU A 139 -25.53 -10.27 23.17
CA GLU A 139 -24.41 -9.50 23.73
C GLU A 139 -23.17 -9.59 22.84
N VAL A 140 -22.84 -10.78 22.34
CA VAL A 140 -21.72 -10.97 21.39
C VAL A 140 -21.94 -10.15 20.11
N MET A 141 -23.15 -10.19 19.53
CA MET A 141 -23.47 -9.37 18.35
C MET A 141 -23.30 -7.88 18.62
N LYS A 142 -23.81 -7.38 19.76
CA LYS A 142 -23.65 -5.97 20.14
C LYS A 142 -22.19 -5.57 20.29
N ASN A 143 -21.35 -6.44 20.87
CA ASN A 143 -19.92 -6.20 20.98
C ASN A 143 -19.23 -6.17 19.61
N GLN A 144 -19.63 -7.06 18.69
CA GLN A 144 -19.13 -7.06 17.32
C GLN A 144 -19.56 -5.80 16.54
N GLU A 145 -20.81 -5.36 16.68
CA GLU A 145 -21.30 -4.11 16.08
C GLU A 145 -20.50 -2.90 16.56
N ASN A 146 -20.20 -2.83 17.87
CA ASN A 146 -19.36 -1.76 18.42
C ASN A 146 -17.96 -1.78 17.79
N LYS A 147 -17.35 -2.96 17.68
CA LYS A 147 -16.03 -3.12 17.05
C LYS A 147 -16.02 -2.76 15.56
N ILE A 148 -17.09 -3.07 14.84
CA ILE A 148 -17.27 -2.65 13.43
C ILE A 148 -17.30 -1.12 13.36
N LYS A 149 -18.09 -0.44 14.19
CA LYS A 149 -18.16 1.03 14.22
C LYS A 149 -16.81 1.67 14.55
N GLU A 150 -16.05 1.08 15.48
CA GLU A 150 -14.69 1.55 15.80
C GLU A 150 -13.73 1.41 14.60
N LEU A 151 -13.80 0.28 13.89
CA LEU A 151 -12.99 0.03 12.70
C LEU A 151 -13.38 0.94 11.53
N GLU A 152 -14.67 1.21 11.34
CA GLU A 152 -15.17 2.18 10.36
C GLU A 152 -14.61 3.57 10.67
N ALA A 153 -14.73 4.04 11.92
CA ALA A 153 -14.19 5.33 12.34
C ALA A 153 -12.66 5.41 12.19
N PHE A 154 -11.93 4.32 12.42
CA PHE A 154 -10.48 4.25 12.19
C PHE A 154 -10.16 4.31 10.69
N THR A 155 -10.92 3.60 9.87
CA THR A 155 -10.75 3.58 8.40
C THR A 155 -11.00 4.96 7.81
N ASP A 156 -12.02 5.68 8.28
CA ASP A 156 -12.31 7.03 7.80
C ASP A 156 -11.21 8.02 8.17
N LYS A 157 -10.70 7.97 9.41
CA LYS A 157 -9.53 8.77 9.83
C LYS A 157 -8.29 8.46 9.00
N PHE A 158 -8.03 7.18 8.73
CA PHE A 158 -6.88 6.77 7.93
C PHE A 158 -6.98 7.31 6.50
N LYS A 159 -8.17 7.24 5.88
CA LYS A 159 -8.40 7.82 4.55
C LYS A 159 -8.21 9.34 4.55
N GLU A 160 -8.67 10.04 5.59
CA GLU A 160 -8.46 11.48 5.73
C GLU A 160 -6.97 11.83 5.85
N GLU A 161 -6.21 11.07 6.65
CA GLU A 161 -4.76 11.24 6.78
C GLU A 161 -4.03 10.95 5.47
N GLU A 162 -4.39 9.88 4.76
CA GLU A 162 -3.82 9.52 3.47
C GLU A 162 -4.04 10.65 2.44
N VAL A 163 -5.26 11.18 2.34
CA VAL A 163 -5.58 12.31 1.47
C VAL A 163 -4.76 13.55 1.85
N LYS A 164 -4.56 13.80 3.15
CA LYS A 164 -3.75 14.92 3.61
C LYS A 164 -2.27 14.78 3.22
N ILE A 165 -1.69 13.59 3.42
CA ILE A 165 -0.30 13.31 3.04
C ILE A 165 -0.11 13.44 1.53
N ILE A 166 -1.04 12.91 0.73
CA ILE A 166 -0.99 13.04 -0.73
C ILE A 166 -0.98 14.51 -1.13
N LYS A 167 -1.89 15.32 -0.57
CA LYS A 167 -1.92 16.77 -0.84
C LYS A 167 -0.63 17.48 -0.46
N GLU A 168 -0.07 17.17 0.70
CA GLU A 168 1.20 17.74 1.15
C GLU A 168 2.37 17.35 0.22
N MET A 169 2.41 16.11 -0.26
CA MET A 169 3.42 15.66 -1.22
C MET A 169 3.26 16.32 -2.59
N GLU A 170 2.03 16.41 -3.10
CA GLU A 170 1.73 17.11 -4.37
C GLU A 170 2.14 18.58 -4.30
N GLU A 171 1.88 19.26 -3.18
CA GLU A 171 2.27 20.65 -3.00
C GLU A 171 3.80 20.83 -2.94
N LYS A 172 4.51 19.95 -2.22
CA LYS A 172 5.98 19.95 -2.19
C LYS A 172 6.56 19.71 -3.58
N TYR A 173 6.09 18.67 -4.28
CA TYR A 173 6.55 18.35 -5.64
C TYR A 173 6.31 19.49 -6.61
N ARG A 174 5.15 20.16 -6.50
CA ARG A 174 4.84 21.34 -7.33
C ARG A 174 5.80 22.51 -7.05
N LYS A 175 6.13 22.78 -5.78
CA LYS A 175 7.09 23.83 -5.41
C LYS A 175 8.49 23.51 -5.92
N GLU A 176 8.99 22.31 -5.67
CA GLU A 176 10.30 21.85 -6.16
C GLU A 176 10.39 21.93 -7.69
N THR A 177 9.34 21.50 -8.40
CA THR A 177 9.29 21.58 -9.87
C THR A 177 9.31 23.04 -10.35
N GLN A 178 8.61 23.95 -9.67
CA GLN A 178 8.65 25.37 -10.01
C GLN A 178 10.04 25.96 -9.76
N GLU A 179 10.66 25.66 -8.62
CA GLU A 179 12.01 26.11 -8.29
C GLU A 179 13.04 25.63 -9.31
N LEU A 180 13.06 24.33 -9.62
CA LEU A 180 13.93 23.75 -10.65
C LEU A 180 13.70 24.40 -12.02
N LYS A 181 12.44 24.67 -12.40
CA LYS A 181 12.14 25.36 -13.66
C LYS A 181 12.69 26.79 -13.67
N THR A 182 12.62 27.51 -12.55
CA THR A 182 13.22 28.85 -12.45
C THR A 182 14.74 28.80 -12.52
N GLU A 183 15.37 27.77 -11.96
CA GLU A 183 16.82 27.58 -12.00
C GLU A 183 17.29 27.22 -13.41
N ILE A 184 16.59 26.33 -14.11
CA ILE A 184 16.82 26.03 -15.53
C ILE A 184 16.76 27.31 -16.37
N ASN A 185 15.72 28.13 -16.19
CA ASN A 185 15.60 29.39 -16.93
C ASN A 185 16.76 30.36 -16.67
N LYS A 186 17.25 30.42 -15.41
CA LYS A 186 18.43 31.24 -15.05
C LYS A 186 19.69 30.71 -15.73
N LEU A 187 19.91 29.40 -15.71
CA LEU A 187 21.05 28.77 -16.37
C LEU A 187 21.01 28.94 -17.88
N ASP A 188 19.84 28.82 -18.51
CA ASP A 188 19.65 29.08 -19.94
C ASP A 188 19.97 30.53 -20.31
N THR A 189 19.49 31.48 -19.51
CA THR A 189 19.81 32.91 -19.70
C THR A 189 21.31 33.15 -19.57
N PHE A 190 21.94 32.60 -18.53
CA PHE A 190 23.38 32.71 -18.32
C PHE A 190 24.20 32.08 -19.47
N LEU A 191 23.78 30.92 -19.96
CA LEU A 191 24.42 30.27 -21.12
C LEU A 191 24.27 31.11 -22.38
N MET A 192 23.12 31.74 -22.61
CA MET A 192 22.88 32.63 -23.74
C MET A 192 23.78 33.87 -23.67
N ASP A 193 23.83 34.53 -22.51
CA ASP A 193 24.68 35.70 -22.26
C ASP A 193 26.17 35.37 -22.41
N SER A 194 26.60 34.22 -21.88
CA SER A 194 27.97 33.72 -22.00
C SER A 194 28.34 33.43 -23.46
N LYS A 195 27.44 32.80 -24.23
CA LYS A 195 27.63 32.58 -25.67
C LYS A 195 27.74 33.91 -26.42
N LEU A 196 26.84 34.86 -26.18
CA LEU A 196 26.90 36.19 -26.79
C LEU A 196 28.23 36.87 -26.49
N THR A 197 28.61 36.95 -25.22
CA THR A 197 29.88 37.53 -24.78
C THR A 197 31.08 36.83 -25.42
N SER A 198 31.06 35.50 -25.53
CA SER A 198 32.13 34.73 -26.19
C SER A 198 32.20 35.02 -27.68
N THR A 199 31.06 35.10 -28.38
CA THR A 199 31.02 35.47 -29.81
C THR A 199 31.50 36.89 -30.06
N GLU A 200 31.11 37.84 -29.21
CA GLU A 200 31.59 39.22 -29.26
C GLU A 200 33.11 39.28 -29.06
N LYS A 201 33.63 38.64 -28.00
CA LYS A 201 35.07 38.56 -27.76
C LYS A 201 35.82 37.87 -28.90
N SER A 202 35.26 36.82 -29.48
CA SER A 202 35.84 36.12 -30.63
C SER A 202 35.90 37.03 -31.86
N SER A 203 34.82 37.79 -32.13
CA SER A 203 34.80 38.77 -33.22
C SER A 203 35.82 39.89 -33.00
N ALA A 204 35.88 40.46 -31.79
CA ALA A 204 36.87 41.48 -31.42
C ALA A 204 38.31 40.96 -31.52
N ALA A 205 38.54 39.69 -31.16
CA ALA A 205 39.85 39.05 -31.32
C ALA A 205 40.22 38.89 -32.80
N LYS A 206 39.28 38.47 -33.66
CA LYS A 206 39.52 38.40 -35.12
C LYS A 206 39.83 39.77 -35.72
N ASP A 207 39.09 40.80 -35.31
CA ASP A 207 39.34 42.18 -35.72
C ASP A 207 40.71 42.68 -35.23
N ALA A 208 41.09 42.37 -33.99
CA ALA A 208 42.41 42.69 -33.47
C ALA A 208 43.53 41.96 -34.23
N THR A 209 43.35 40.66 -34.51
CA THR A 209 44.30 39.86 -35.29
C THR A 209 44.48 40.43 -36.69
N SER A 210 43.39 40.74 -37.40
CA SER A 210 43.49 41.35 -38.73
C SER A 210 44.15 42.73 -38.71
N ARG A 211 43.92 43.55 -37.67
CA ARG A 211 44.65 44.81 -37.47
C ARG A 211 46.13 44.58 -37.22
N LEU A 212 46.50 43.59 -36.41
CA LEU A 212 47.90 43.24 -36.15
C LEU A 212 48.59 42.70 -37.41
N GLU A 213 47.92 41.85 -38.20
CA GLU A 213 48.43 41.37 -39.48
C GLU A 213 48.66 42.52 -40.46
N ASN A 214 47.71 43.44 -40.58
CA ASN A 214 47.86 44.65 -41.39
C ASN A 214 49.00 45.55 -40.90
N MET A 215 49.16 45.68 -39.58
CA MET A 215 50.25 46.46 -38.99
C MET A 215 51.60 45.78 -39.23
N LYS A 216 51.67 44.45 -39.09
CA LYS A 216 52.86 43.65 -39.37
C LYS A 216 53.26 43.78 -40.84
N ALA A 217 52.32 43.68 -41.78
CA ALA A 217 52.60 43.89 -43.19
C ALA A 217 53.18 45.30 -43.45
N LYS A 218 52.62 46.34 -42.83
CA LYS A 218 53.19 47.71 -42.91
C LYS A 218 54.58 47.82 -42.29
N PHE A 219 54.83 47.12 -41.18
CA PHE A 219 56.16 47.07 -40.57
C PHE A 219 57.16 46.35 -41.47
N ASP A 220 56.79 45.22 -42.06
CA ASP A 220 57.64 44.48 -43.01
C ASP A 220 57.95 45.33 -44.25
N GLU A 221 56.96 46.07 -44.79
CA GLU A 221 57.18 47.06 -45.86
C GLU A 221 58.16 48.18 -45.46
N LEU A 222 58.02 48.71 -44.24
CA LEU A 222 58.93 49.73 -43.71
C LEU A 222 60.34 49.18 -43.53
N VAL A 223 60.48 47.95 -43.02
CA VAL A 223 61.78 47.28 -42.87
C VAL A 223 62.45 47.13 -44.23
N ASN A 224 61.75 46.60 -45.23
CA ASN A 224 62.27 46.48 -46.59
C ASN A 224 62.70 47.85 -47.16
N LYS A 225 61.92 48.90 -46.91
CA LYS A 225 62.26 50.26 -47.37
C LYS A 225 63.49 50.83 -46.65
N VAL A 226 63.66 50.53 -45.36
CA VAL A 226 64.84 50.92 -44.59
C VAL A 226 66.08 50.16 -45.08
N GLU A 227 65.94 48.88 -45.40
CA GLU A 227 67.02 48.09 -46.03
C GLU A 227 67.42 48.67 -47.39
N GLU A 228 66.45 48.94 -48.27
CA GLU A 228 66.71 49.59 -49.57
C GLU A 228 67.40 50.97 -49.42
N LEU A 229 66.97 51.78 -48.45
CA LEU A 229 67.62 53.06 -48.17
C LEU A 229 69.03 52.87 -47.58
N GLY A 230 69.23 51.83 -46.77
CA GLY A 230 70.53 51.44 -46.24
C GLY A 230 71.51 51.08 -47.36
N ASP A 231 71.07 50.26 -48.31
CA ASP A 231 71.85 49.88 -49.49
C ASP A 231 72.17 51.11 -50.35
N LYS A 232 71.18 51.94 -50.67
CA LYS A 232 71.41 53.21 -51.40
C LYS A 232 72.41 54.13 -50.69
N ASN A 233 72.35 54.21 -49.36
CA ASN A 233 73.27 55.01 -48.57
C ASN A 233 74.69 54.41 -48.56
N ARG A 234 74.81 53.08 -48.62
CA ARG A 234 76.09 52.39 -48.78
C ARG A 234 76.70 52.68 -50.14
N ASP A 235 75.93 52.55 -51.21
CA ASP A 235 76.35 52.84 -52.59
C ASP A 235 76.79 54.31 -52.72
N ALA A 236 75.99 55.24 -52.20
CA ALA A 236 76.33 56.67 -52.20
C ALA A 236 77.63 56.95 -51.41
N ASN A 237 77.85 56.28 -50.28
CA ASN A 237 79.09 56.42 -49.51
C ASN A 237 80.31 55.83 -50.25
N GLU A 238 80.15 54.75 -51.01
CA GLU A 238 81.21 54.21 -51.86
C GLU A 238 81.55 55.16 -53.01
N GLU A 239 80.54 55.80 -53.60
CA GLU A 239 80.74 56.82 -54.63
C GLU A 239 81.45 58.07 -54.08
N ILE A 240 81.06 58.54 -52.88
CA ILE A 240 81.76 59.61 -52.17
C ILE A 240 83.23 59.24 -51.93
N LYS A 241 83.52 58.00 -51.51
CA LYS A 241 84.92 57.54 -51.32
C LYS A 241 85.70 57.57 -52.63
N ARG A 242 85.11 57.16 -53.74
CA ARG A 242 85.74 57.20 -55.07
C ARG A 242 86.05 58.64 -55.48
N LEU A 243 85.07 59.54 -55.38
CA LEU A 243 85.22 60.96 -55.70
C LEU A 243 86.25 61.66 -54.82
N ASN A 244 86.29 61.37 -53.52
CA ASN A 244 87.30 61.92 -52.62
C ASN A 244 88.72 61.47 -52.99
N LYS A 245 88.88 60.23 -53.47
CA LYS A 245 90.17 59.74 -53.93
C LYS A 245 90.64 60.47 -55.20
N GLU A 246 89.74 60.64 -56.18
CA GLU A 246 90.01 61.42 -57.39
C GLU A 246 90.33 62.89 -57.06
N PHE A 247 89.63 63.48 -56.08
CA PHE A 247 89.88 64.85 -55.65
C PHE A 247 91.29 65.02 -55.04
N GLU A 248 91.74 64.09 -54.20
CA GLU A 248 93.09 64.14 -53.63
C GLU A 248 94.19 63.90 -54.67
N GLU A 249 93.97 63.03 -55.67
CA GLU A 249 94.89 62.84 -56.79
C GLU A 249 95.05 64.13 -57.61
N ASN A 250 93.95 64.84 -57.88
CA ASN A 250 93.96 66.10 -58.64
C ASN A 250 94.63 67.25 -57.85
N LYS A 251 94.43 67.29 -56.53
CA LYS A 251 95.07 68.25 -55.63
C LYS A 251 96.59 68.07 -55.55
N ASN A 252 97.07 66.83 -55.56
CA ASN A 252 98.50 66.54 -55.59
C ASN A 252 99.13 66.92 -56.94
N PHE A 253 98.44 66.67 -58.06
CA PHE A 253 98.90 67.09 -59.38
C PHE A 253 99.10 68.61 -59.51
N GLN A 254 98.20 69.41 -58.94
CA GLN A 254 98.33 70.88 -58.91
C GLN A 254 99.50 71.36 -58.05
N ARG A 255 99.78 70.69 -56.93
CA ARG A 255 100.90 71.05 -56.03
C ARG A 255 102.26 70.84 -56.71
N ASP A 256 102.43 69.73 -57.41
CA ASP A 256 103.73 69.33 -57.96
C ASP A 256 104.14 70.15 -59.19
N ASN A 257 103.19 70.78 -59.89
CA ASN A 257 103.44 71.50 -61.15
C ASN A 257 103.35 73.03 -61.05
N ILE A 258 103.11 73.58 -59.85
CA ILE A 258 102.91 75.02 -59.63
C ILE A 258 104.11 75.88 -60.06
N TYR A 259 105.34 75.34 -59.96
CA TYR A 259 106.57 76.06 -60.31
C TYR A 259 106.78 76.17 -61.83
N LYS A 260 106.44 75.11 -62.58
CA LYS A 260 106.53 75.12 -64.05
C LYS A 260 105.49 76.05 -64.67
N ILE A 261 104.29 76.11 -64.09
CA ILE A 261 103.21 77.00 -64.55
C ILE A 261 103.62 78.48 -64.40
N LYS A 262 104.20 78.86 -63.25
CA LYS A 262 104.66 80.25 -63.02
C LYS A 262 105.86 80.69 -63.88
N PHE A 263 106.74 79.78 -64.27
CA PHE A 263 107.88 80.08 -65.16
C PHE A 263 107.44 80.33 -66.61
N TYR A 264 106.48 79.54 -67.11
CA TYR A 264 105.90 79.73 -68.45
C TYR A 264 105.07 81.02 -68.57
N ASP A 265 104.33 81.42 -67.52
CA ASP A 265 103.58 82.69 -67.52
C ASP A 265 104.50 83.93 -67.65
N LYS A 266 105.74 83.87 -67.14
CA LYS A 266 106.72 84.98 -67.25
C LYS A 266 107.39 85.07 -68.63
N LEU A 267 107.48 83.97 -69.38
CA LEU A 267 108.08 83.90 -70.73
C LEU A 267 107.14 84.38 -71.84
N GLN A 268 105.83 84.27 -71.62
CA GLN A 268 104.78 84.58 -72.59
C GLN A 268 104.86 85.99 -73.21
N PRO A 269 105.12 87.09 -72.46
CA PRO A 269 105.18 88.43 -73.05
C PRO A 269 106.45 88.69 -73.88
N LEU A 270 107.49 87.85 -73.76
CA LEU A 270 108.77 88.03 -74.46
C LEU A 270 108.75 87.37 -75.83
N MET A 271 108.06 86.24 -75.97
CA MET A 271 107.89 85.56 -77.26
C MET A 271 107.17 86.45 -78.29
N GLU A 272 106.38 87.43 -77.86
CA GLU A 272 105.68 88.36 -78.75
C GLU A 272 106.56 89.47 -79.34
N LYS A 273 107.79 89.68 -78.82
CA LYS A 273 108.72 90.71 -79.30
C LYS A 273 110.06 90.09 -79.69
N ASP A 274 110.12 89.62 -80.94
CA ASP A 274 111.25 88.89 -81.55
C ASP A 274 112.66 89.48 -81.26
N PRO A 275 112.88 90.82 -81.28
CA PRO A 275 114.20 91.37 -80.97
C PRO A 275 114.62 91.20 -79.49
N LEU A 276 113.66 91.24 -78.55
CA LEU A 276 113.92 91.09 -77.11
C LEU A 276 114.15 89.63 -76.75
N PHE A 277 113.36 88.72 -77.34
CA PHE A 277 113.52 87.29 -77.13
C PHE A 277 114.88 86.79 -77.64
N LYS A 278 115.30 87.23 -78.84
CA LYS A 278 116.65 86.93 -79.36
C LYS A 278 117.76 87.52 -78.50
N THR A 279 117.57 88.73 -77.97
CA THR A 279 118.53 89.34 -77.02
C THR A 279 118.64 88.50 -75.74
N PHE A 280 117.52 88.03 -75.18
CA PHE A 280 117.51 87.15 -74.01
C PHE A 280 118.14 85.79 -74.28
N LEU A 281 117.76 85.11 -75.37
CA LEU A 281 118.31 83.80 -75.75
C LEU A 281 119.84 83.85 -75.94
N ILE A 282 120.36 84.88 -76.60
CA ILE A 282 121.81 85.04 -76.76
C ILE A 282 122.49 85.25 -75.39
N VAL A 283 121.88 86.00 -74.48
CA VAL A 283 122.42 86.20 -73.13
C VAL A 283 122.35 84.90 -72.30
N GLU A 284 121.30 84.09 -72.44
CA GLU A 284 121.15 82.77 -71.79
C GLU A 284 122.18 81.76 -72.31
N GLU A 285 122.31 81.66 -73.64
CA GLU A 285 123.14 80.66 -74.31
C GLU A 285 124.64 80.96 -74.18
N VAL A 286 125.04 82.24 -74.17
CA VAL A 286 126.44 82.66 -74.03
C VAL A 286 126.84 82.85 -72.55
N GLY A 287 125.87 82.91 -71.63
CA GLY A 287 126.10 82.90 -70.19
C GLY A 287 126.76 84.17 -69.62
N GLY A 288 127.00 85.21 -70.44
CA GLY A 288 127.52 86.51 -70.03
C GLY A 288 128.26 87.25 -71.14
N ILE A 289 127.64 88.29 -71.69
CA ILE A 289 128.13 89.00 -72.89
C ILE A 289 128.32 90.51 -72.61
N THR A 290 129.34 91.12 -73.22
CA THR A 290 129.57 92.58 -73.09
C THR A 290 128.67 93.37 -74.04
N LEU A 291 128.43 94.65 -73.76
CA LEU A 291 127.57 95.50 -74.59
C LEU A 291 128.07 95.61 -76.05
N GLU A 292 129.38 95.73 -76.25
CA GLU A 292 130.01 95.77 -77.58
C GLU A 292 129.81 94.44 -78.34
N ASP A 293 129.97 93.31 -77.66
CA ASP A 293 129.82 91.98 -78.27
C ASP A 293 128.36 91.67 -78.59
N LEU A 294 127.44 92.06 -77.71
CA LEU A 294 126.00 91.88 -77.92
C LEU A 294 125.48 92.76 -79.06
N LYS A 295 126.05 93.97 -79.21
CA LYS A 295 125.82 94.83 -80.37
C LYS A 295 126.30 94.17 -81.66
N ASN A 296 127.50 93.58 -81.66
CA ASN A 296 128.03 92.87 -82.83
C ASN A 296 127.22 91.61 -83.15
N ALA A 297 126.75 90.87 -82.15
CA ALA A 297 125.94 89.67 -82.32
C ALA A 297 124.53 89.97 -82.85
N LEU A 298 123.92 91.07 -82.41
CA LEU A 298 122.57 91.47 -82.84
C LEU A 298 122.58 92.38 -84.09
N GLY A 299 123.74 92.89 -84.52
CA GLY A 299 123.89 93.75 -85.70
C GLY A 299 123.16 95.10 -85.62
N ILE A 300 122.73 95.51 -84.42
CA ILE A 300 121.90 96.70 -84.19
C ILE A 300 122.68 97.82 -83.49
N PRO A 301 122.26 99.09 -83.66
CA PRO A 301 122.92 100.23 -83.00
C PRO A 301 122.95 100.09 -81.48
N THR A 302 124.05 100.51 -80.84
CA THR A 302 124.28 100.38 -79.39
C THR A 302 123.15 100.94 -78.53
N VAL A 303 122.47 102.00 -78.99
CA VAL A 303 121.33 102.62 -78.29
C VAL A 303 120.13 101.65 -78.21
N THR A 304 119.88 100.90 -79.28
CA THR A 304 118.80 99.91 -79.34
C THR A 304 119.11 98.70 -78.46
N VAL A 305 120.37 98.26 -78.44
CA VAL A 305 120.84 97.17 -77.56
C VAL A 305 120.66 97.57 -76.09
N LYS A 306 121.07 98.78 -75.69
CA LYS A 306 120.83 99.29 -74.33
C LYS A 306 119.35 99.31 -73.97
N LYS A 307 118.47 99.73 -74.89
CA LYS A 307 117.03 99.74 -74.64
C LYS A 307 116.47 98.32 -74.45
N ASN A 308 116.95 97.35 -75.23
CA ASN A 308 116.54 95.96 -75.09
C ASN A 308 117.02 95.35 -73.77
N ILE A 309 118.25 95.66 -73.35
CA ILE A 309 118.78 95.23 -72.05
C ILE A 309 117.97 95.84 -70.91
N GLN A 310 117.70 97.14 -70.95
CA GLN A 310 116.90 97.83 -69.94
C GLN A 310 115.51 97.21 -69.80
N GLN A 311 114.85 96.86 -70.92
CA GLN A 311 113.54 96.20 -70.89
C GLN A 311 113.60 94.78 -70.30
N LEU A 312 114.68 94.05 -70.55
CA LEU A 312 114.89 92.72 -69.98
C LEU A 312 115.29 92.79 -68.48
N GLU A 313 115.98 93.84 -68.05
CA GLU A 313 116.23 94.16 -66.63
C GLU A 313 114.94 94.57 -65.91
N ASP A 314 114.10 95.40 -66.52
CA ASP A 314 112.81 95.83 -65.95
C ASP A 314 111.83 94.66 -65.76
N ILE A 315 111.91 93.63 -66.61
CA ILE A 315 111.14 92.38 -66.49
C ILE A 315 111.83 91.39 -65.53
N GLY A 316 113.05 91.72 -65.05
CA GLY A 316 113.79 90.97 -64.05
C GLY A 316 114.48 89.70 -64.57
N LEU A 317 114.67 89.59 -65.89
CA LEU A 317 115.19 88.38 -66.55
C LEU A 317 116.70 88.39 -66.72
N ILE A 318 117.30 89.57 -66.81
CA ILE A 318 118.74 89.75 -66.89
C ILE A 318 119.20 90.81 -65.89
N ILE A 319 120.49 90.79 -65.56
CA ILE A 319 121.15 91.76 -64.69
C ILE A 319 122.52 92.08 -65.29
N THR A 320 122.93 93.34 -65.27
CA THR A 320 124.29 93.77 -65.61
C THR A 320 125.20 93.68 -64.38
N ASP A 321 126.19 92.78 -64.41
CA ASP A 321 127.19 92.58 -63.35
C ASP A 321 128.20 93.75 -63.28
N ASP A 322 128.84 93.93 -62.13
CA ASP A 322 129.78 95.03 -61.78
C ASP A 322 130.97 95.16 -62.75
N LYS A 323 131.21 94.13 -63.57
CA LYS A 323 132.23 94.07 -64.61
C LYS A 323 131.74 94.51 -66.00
N GLY A 324 130.53 95.05 -66.10
CA GLY A 324 129.93 95.54 -67.35
C GLY A 324 129.44 94.43 -68.29
N LYS A 325 129.21 93.21 -67.78
CA LYS A 325 128.67 92.06 -68.53
C LYS A 325 127.21 91.82 -68.18
N ILE A 326 126.41 91.47 -69.18
CA ILE A 326 124.97 91.23 -69.06
C ILE A 326 124.73 89.73 -68.93
N VAL A 327 124.03 89.29 -67.88
CA VAL A 327 123.80 87.88 -67.53
C VAL A 327 122.33 87.60 -67.17
N VAL A 328 121.83 86.40 -67.45
CA VAL A 328 120.47 85.97 -67.05
C VAL A 328 120.38 85.80 -65.53
N LYS A 329 119.33 86.36 -64.93
CA LYS A 329 119.03 86.20 -63.51
C LYS A 329 118.49 84.78 -63.25
N LYS A 330 119.27 83.94 -62.58
CA LYS A 330 118.77 82.65 -62.08
C LYS A 330 117.95 82.89 -60.81
N GLU A 331 116.64 82.60 -60.86
CA GLU A 331 115.78 82.50 -59.68
C GLU A 331 115.50 81.00 -59.43
N GLU A 332 115.87 80.50 -58.24
CA GLU A 332 115.53 79.15 -57.76
C GLU A 332 114.05 79.01 -57.38
#